data_AF-A0A444XR68-F1
#
_entry.id   AF-A0A444XR68-F1
#
_cell.length_a   1.000
_cell.length_b   1.000
_cell.length_c   1.000
_cell.angle_alpha   90.00
_cell.angle_beta   90.00
_cell.angle_gamma   90.00
#
_symmetry.space_group_name_H-M   'P 1'
#
loop_
_entity.id
_entity.type
_entity.pdbx_description
1 polymer ?
#
loop_
_entity_poly.entity_id
_entity_poly.type
_entity_poly.pdbx_seq_one_letter_code
_entity_poly.pdbx_strand_id
1 'polypeptide(L)'
;MVMSALLKFLFPPPPSLVVSALSVVNLVSLTSGGFSEMRGKHMKYSKFWNATTANSAKQIKLSSRAAMLMLYTPAFLAGVASFFIFPNEGLRSTLLQSALTLHFFKRDLERGGIVREKGDLLGESEDGGSGGNSRGGMHGGLVGGLRIEVLFVHKYSGYMYLDSAIPIALSYFVSAATMTYSQHLTVTEGLPQPQIDLMYPGVAVFLIGIIGNLYHHYLLSKLRGVGEKEYKIPKGGLFGLVICPHYLFEITMFYGISMISQTVYSLCFTIGTTFYLVGRSYATRKWCYVGYIANTLFSAAFWSSAHGLIKCVLLIRHLKGLLPKNIKGLQKYVDIEE
;
A
#
# COMPACT_ATOMS: atom_id res chain seq x y z
N MET A 1 -29.01 -2.41 21.74
CA MET A 1 -29.14 -1.17 20.93
C MET A 1 -28.20 -1.13 19.72
N VAL A 2 -26.88 -1.28 19.88
CA VAL A 2 -25.91 -1.19 18.75
C VAL A 2 -26.16 -2.22 17.63
N MET A 3 -26.42 -3.49 17.99
CA MET A 3 -26.71 -4.54 17.00
C MET A 3 -27.98 -4.26 16.18
N SER A 4 -29.02 -3.73 16.84
CA SER A 4 -30.29 -3.37 16.19
C SER A 4 -30.15 -2.16 15.24
N ALA A 5 -29.25 -1.23 15.54
CA ALA A 5 -28.93 -0.12 14.64
C ALA A 5 -28.10 -0.57 13.43
N LEU A 6 -27.13 -1.47 13.60
CA LEU A 6 -26.29 -2.03 12.53
C LEU A 6 -27.11 -2.81 11.50
N LEU A 7 -28.10 -3.58 11.94
CA LEU A 7 -28.99 -4.35 11.06
C LEU A 7 -29.89 -3.47 10.18
N LYS A 8 -29.99 -2.15 10.43
CA LYS A 8 -30.66 -1.23 9.50
C LYS A 8 -29.85 -1.00 8.23
N PHE A 9 -28.53 -1.13 8.32
CA PHE A 9 -27.57 -0.83 7.25
C PHE A 9 -26.89 -2.07 6.69
N LEU A 10 -27.07 -3.25 7.28
CA LEU A 10 -26.42 -4.48 6.85
C LEU A 10 -27.47 -5.54 6.55
N PHE A 11 -27.16 -6.40 5.59
CA PHE A 11 -27.84 -7.68 5.48
C PHE A 11 -27.73 -8.42 6.81
N PRO A 12 -28.78 -9.16 7.22
CA PRO A 12 -28.64 -10.10 8.32
C PRO A 12 -27.52 -11.10 7.98
N PRO A 13 -26.72 -11.52 8.98
CA PRO A 13 -25.64 -12.46 8.72
C PRO A 13 -26.20 -13.77 8.16
N PRO A 14 -25.66 -14.30 7.04
CA PRO A 14 -26.11 -15.58 6.50
C PRO A 14 -25.78 -16.72 7.47
N PRO A 15 -26.53 -17.85 7.44
CA PRO A 15 -26.32 -19.00 8.32
C PRO A 15 -25.07 -19.83 7.92
N SER A 16 -23.94 -19.17 7.72
CA SER A 16 -22.66 -19.79 7.37
C SER A 16 -21.65 -19.61 8.50
N LEU A 17 -21.30 -20.74 9.15
CA LEU A 17 -20.24 -20.77 10.17
C LEU A 17 -18.90 -20.32 9.58
N VAL A 18 -18.63 -20.66 8.32
CA VAL A 18 -17.40 -20.30 7.60
C VAL A 18 -17.27 -18.78 7.46
N VAL A 19 -18.30 -18.10 6.94
CA VAL A 19 -18.27 -16.64 6.76
C VAL A 19 -18.17 -15.92 8.11
N SER A 20 -18.86 -16.43 9.13
CA SER A 20 -18.80 -15.87 10.49
C SER A 20 -17.40 -16.01 11.10
N ALA A 21 -16.80 -17.21 11.01
CA ALA A 21 -15.45 -17.46 11.50
C ALA A 21 -14.41 -16.61 10.76
N LEU A 22 -14.50 -16.54 9.42
CA LEU A 22 -13.59 -15.74 8.61
C LEU A 22 -13.74 -14.24 8.90
N SER A 23 -14.94 -13.74 9.22
CA SER A 23 -15.14 -12.34 9.64
C SER A 23 -14.34 -12.03 10.90
N VAL A 24 -14.41 -12.89 11.92
CA VAL A 24 -13.69 -12.74 13.19
C VAL A 24 -12.18 -12.89 12.99
N VAL A 25 -11.75 -13.95 12.30
CA VAL A 25 -10.33 -14.22 12.05
C VAL A 25 -9.67 -13.06 11.32
N ASN A 26 -10.32 -12.53 10.29
CA ASN A 26 -9.80 -11.42 9.50
C ASN A 26 -9.69 -10.13 10.33
N LEU A 27 -10.74 -9.78 11.07
CA LEU A 27 -10.75 -8.62 11.95
C LEU A 27 -9.63 -8.69 13.00
N VAL A 28 -9.49 -9.83 13.67
CA VAL A 28 -8.46 -10.04 14.70
C VAL A 28 -7.06 -10.04 14.09
N SER A 29 -6.86 -10.72 12.96
CA SER A 29 -5.58 -10.80 12.27
C SER A 29 -5.08 -9.42 11.81
N LEU A 30 -5.93 -8.64 11.12
CA LEU A 30 -5.52 -7.32 10.64
C LEU A 30 -5.33 -6.31 11.77
N THR A 31 -6.16 -6.36 12.80
CA THR A 31 -6.02 -5.48 13.99
C THR A 31 -4.73 -5.80 14.76
N SER A 32 -4.44 -7.08 14.98
CA SER A 32 -3.19 -7.52 15.61
C SER A 32 -1.96 -7.16 14.77
N GLY A 33 -2.06 -7.25 13.44
CA GLY A 33 -1.06 -6.75 12.50
C GLY A 33 -0.83 -5.25 12.63
N GLY A 34 -1.90 -4.44 12.67
CA GLY A 34 -1.82 -2.99 12.85
C GLY A 34 -1.14 -2.61 14.17
N PHE A 35 -1.48 -3.29 15.26
CA PHE A 35 -0.86 -3.06 16.56
C PHE A 35 0.61 -3.49 16.61
N SER A 36 0.95 -4.58 15.92
CA SER A 36 2.33 -5.05 15.76
C SER A 36 3.18 -4.01 15.00
N GLU A 37 2.63 -3.40 13.95
CA GLU A 37 3.25 -2.29 13.22
C GLU A 37 3.50 -1.08 14.12
N MET A 38 2.55 -0.71 14.99
CA MET A 38 2.72 0.39 15.95
C MET A 38 3.79 0.10 17.01
N ARG A 39 3.93 -1.17 17.41
CA ARG A 39 4.96 -1.65 18.36
C ARG A 39 6.35 -1.83 17.74
N GLY A 40 6.52 -1.56 16.44
CA GLY A 40 7.81 -1.68 15.75
C GLY A 40 8.13 -3.09 15.24
N LYS A 41 7.20 -4.04 15.33
CA LYS A 41 7.29 -5.38 14.73
C LYS A 41 6.69 -5.32 13.32
N HIS A 42 7.45 -4.76 12.39
CA HIS A 42 6.99 -4.48 11.03
C HIS A 42 7.03 -5.71 10.12
N MET A 43 6.09 -5.78 9.18
CA MET A 43 6.13 -6.73 8.07
C MET A 43 7.37 -6.48 7.20
N LYS A 44 8.10 -7.56 6.87
CA LYS A 44 9.41 -7.54 6.20
C LYS A 44 9.28 -7.28 4.69
N TYR A 45 8.86 -6.08 4.32
CA TYR A 45 8.84 -5.66 2.93
C TYR A 45 9.12 -4.17 2.73
N SER A 46 9.63 -3.81 1.54
CA SER A 46 9.93 -2.43 1.13
C SER A 46 10.87 -1.75 2.13
N LYS A 47 10.44 -0.66 2.79
CA LYS A 47 11.23 0.12 3.75
C LYS A 47 11.65 -0.67 5.01
N PHE A 48 10.87 -1.69 5.37
CA PHE A 48 11.06 -2.46 6.61
C PHE A 48 11.55 -3.89 6.36
N TRP A 49 12.15 -4.15 5.19
CA TRP A 49 12.63 -5.50 4.83
C TRP A 49 13.65 -6.08 5.84
N ASN A 50 14.37 -5.23 6.57
CA ASN A 50 15.36 -5.61 7.60
C ASN A 50 14.82 -5.63 9.05
N ALA A 51 13.51 -5.52 9.28
CA ALA A 51 12.97 -5.25 10.62
C ALA A 51 13.08 -6.39 11.67
N THR A 52 13.86 -7.46 11.44
CA THR A 52 14.15 -8.46 12.48
C THR A 52 15.38 -9.31 12.12
N THR A 53 16.33 -9.41 13.05
CA THR A 53 17.46 -10.36 13.06
C THR A 53 16.91 -11.75 13.38
N ALA A 54 16.51 -12.51 12.36
CA ALA A 54 16.17 -13.92 12.51
C ALA A 54 17.10 -14.75 11.62
N ASN A 55 17.52 -15.91 12.13
CA ASN A 55 18.57 -16.77 11.61
C ASN A 55 18.47 -17.02 10.10
N SER A 56 19.62 -16.89 9.44
CA SER A 56 19.87 -16.98 8.00
C SER A 56 19.72 -18.40 7.43
N ALA A 57 18.56 -19.04 7.60
CA ALA A 57 18.21 -20.22 6.83
C ALA A 57 17.65 -19.77 5.47
N LYS A 58 18.41 -20.01 4.39
CA LYS A 58 18.08 -19.95 2.94
C LYS A 58 16.74 -19.29 2.55
N GLN A 59 16.51 -18.02 2.90
CA GLN A 59 15.28 -17.33 2.54
C GLN A 59 15.32 -16.87 1.07
N ILE A 60 14.36 -17.34 0.27
CA ILE A 60 14.22 -16.94 -1.14
C ILE A 60 13.75 -15.48 -1.20
N LYS A 61 14.55 -14.65 -1.88
CA LYS A 61 14.25 -13.24 -2.11
C LYS A 61 13.62 -13.08 -3.49
N LEU A 62 12.41 -12.55 -3.52
CA LEU A 62 11.76 -12.12 -4.76
C LEU A 62 12.05 -10.65 -5.02
N SER A 63 12.23 -10.28 -6.28
CA SER A 63 12.22 -8.87 -6.67
C SER A 63 10.88 -8.27 -6.24
N SER A 64 10.89 -7.05 -5.72
CA SER A 64 9.65 -6.37 -5.33
C SER A 64 8.57 -6.45 -6.41
N ARG A 65 8.92 -6.34 -7.70
CA ARG A 65 7.95 -6.38 -8.81
C ARG A 65 7.26 -7.75 -8.92
N ALA A 66 8.05 -8.82 -9.02
CA ALA A 66 7.53 -10.19 -9.12
C ALA A 66 6.71 -10.55 -7.87
N ALA A 67 7.20 -10.11 -6.70
CA ALA A 67 6.52 -10.33 -5.44
C ALA A 67 5.15 -9.64 -5.40
N MET A 68 5.04 -8.39 -5.87
CA MET A 68 3.74 -7.69 -5.87
C MET A 68 2.73 -8.30 -6.84
N LEU A 69 3.15 -8.76 -8.04
CA LEU A 69 2.27 -9.47 -8.96
C LEU A 69 1.76 -10.77 -8.31
N MET A 70 2.68 -11.55 -7.74
CA MET A 70 2.33 -12.77 -7.01
C MET A 70 1.33 -12.52 -5.87
N LEU A 71 1.40 -11.37 -5.19
CA LEU A 71 0.49 -11.02 -4.11
C LEU A 71 -0.96 -10.80 -4.58
N TYR A 72 -1.16 -10.03 -5.65
CA TYR A 72 -2.51 -9.57 -6.01
C TYR A 72 -3.15 -10.39 -7.12
N THR A 73 -2.36 -11.00 -8.01
CA THR A 73 -2.89 -11.79 -9.14
C THR A 73 -3.88 -12.88 -8.70
N PRO A 74 -3.67 -13.67 -7.63
CA PRO A 74 -4.67 -14.64 -7.18
C PRO A 74 -6.02 -14.01 -6.83
N ALA A 75 -6.00 -12.85 -6.15
CA ALA A 75 -7.21 -12.15 -5.77
C ALA A 75 -7.91 -11.47 -6.96
N PHE A 76 -7.14 -10.95 -7.92
CA PHE A 76 -7.66 -10.47 -9.21
C PHE A 76 -8.35 -11.60 -9.97
N LEU A 77 -7.72 -12.77 -10.10
CA LEU A 77 -8.29 -13.94 -10.76
C LEU A 77 -9.55 -14.43 -10.03
N ALA A 78 -9.58 -14.40 -8.69
CA ALA A 78 -10.79 -14.69 -7.93
C ALA A 78 -11.93 -13.70 -8.25
N GLY A 79 -11.61 -12.41 -8.38
CA GLY A 79 -12.56 -11.38 -8.82
C GLY A 79 -13.12 -11.67 -10.21
N VAL A 80 -12.26 -11.96 -11.19
CA VAL A 80 -12.69 -12.32 -12.56
C VAL A 80 -13.53 -13.61 -12.56
N ALA A 81 -13.08 -14.65 -11.87
CA ALA A 81 -13.78 -15.93 -11.79
C ALA A 81 -15.17 -15.79 -11.15
N SER A 82 -15.34 -14.86 -10.21
CA SER A 82 -16.63 -14.65 -9.53
C SER A 82 -17.77 -14.29 -10.48
N PHE A 83 -17.50 -13.62 -11.62
CA PHE A 83 -18.53 -13.33 -12.64
C PHE A 83 -19.08 -14.58 -13.33
N PHE A 84 -18.28 -15.65 -13.39
CA PHE A 84 -18.65 -16.91 -14.01
C PHE A 84 -19.21 -17.92 -12.99
N ILE A 85 -18.69 -17.88 -11.76
CA ILE A 85 -19.15 -18.76 -10.66
C ILE A 85 -20.52 -18.30 -10.13
N PHE A 86 -20.73 -16.98 -10.05
CA PHE A 86 -21.93 -16.36 -9.50
C PHE A 86 -22.60 -15.43 -10.55
N PRO A 87 -23.10 -15.98 -11.67
CA PRO A 87 -23.68 -15.17 -12.73
C PRO A 87 -25.08 -14.68 -12.36
N ASN A 88 -25.43 -13.47 -12.82
CA ASN A 88 -26.80 -12.92 -12.79
C ASN A 88 -27.46 -12.75 -11.41
N GLU A 89 -26.68 -12.55 -10.34
CA GLU A 89 -27.19 -12.32 -8.97
C GLU A 89 -27.71 -10.90 -8.69
N GLY A 90 -27.91 -10.11 -9.74
CA GLY A 90 -28.37 -8.73 -9.66
C GLY A 90 -27.25 -7.69 -9.51
N LEU A 91 -27.65 -6.43 -9.57
CA LEU A 91 -26.74 -5.28 -9.71
C LEU A 91 -25.72 -5.17 -8.57
N ARG A 92 -26.13 -5.45 -7.32
CA ARG A 92 -25.25 -5.36 -6.15
C ARG A 92 -24.08 -6.32 -6.22
N SER A 93 -24.33 -7.58 -6.56
CA SER A 93 -23.29 -8.59 -6.75
C SER A 93 -22.36 -8.18 -7.88
N THR A 94 -22.89 -7.76 -9.03
CA THR A 94 -22.07 -7.31 -10.17
C THR A 94 -21.20 -6.11 -9.82
N LEU A 95 -21.72 -5.13 -9.08
CA LEU A 95 -20.94 -3.96 -8.63
C LEU A 95 -19.84 -4.35 -7.65
N LEU A 96 -20.11 -5.26 -6.71
CA LEU A 96 -19.11 -5.79 -5.78
C LEU A 96 -17.98 -6.53 -6.52
N GLN A 97 -18.34 -7.47 -7.40
CA GLN A 97 -17.40 -8.24 -8.22
C GLN A 97 -16.54 -7.30 -9.07
N SER A 98 -17.16 -6.29 -9.67
CA SER A 98 -16.47 -5.26 -10.46
C SER A 98 -15.53 -4.42 -9.60
N ALA A 99 -15.96 -3.96 -8.43
CA ALA A 99 -15.15 -3.15 -7.54
C ALA A 99 -13.90 -3.91 -7.03
N LEU A 100 -14.06 -5.17 -6.64
CA LEU A 100 -12.95 -6.03 -6.22
C LEU A 100 -11.98 -6.31 -7.37
N THR A 101 -12.52 -6.67 -8.54
CA THR A 101 -11.71 -6.93 -9.74
C THR A 101 -10.92 -5.69 -10.15
N LEU A 102 -11.57 -4.53 -10.22
CA LEU A 102 -10.92 -3.25 -10.53
C LEU A 102 -9.85 -2.89 -9.49
N HIS A 103 -10.11 -3.10 -8.21
CA HIS A 103 -9.13 -2.84 -7.16
C HIS A 103 -7.86 -3.67 -7.38
N PHE A 104 -7.97 -5.00 -7.49
CA PHE A 104 -6.80 -5.86 -7.63
C PHE A 104 -6.12 -5.70 -8.99
N PHE A 105 -6.88 -5.53 -10.07
CA PHE A 105 -6.34 -5.21 -11.40
C PHE A 105 -5.49 -3.95 -11.37
N LYS A 106 -6.01 -2.89 -10.75
CA LYS A 106 -5.29 -1.62 -10.56
C LYS A 106 -4.01 -1.82 -9.73
N ARG A 107 -4.03 -2.71 -8.73
CA ARG A 107 -2.83 -3.04 -7.92
C ARG A 107 -1.77 -3.79 -8.72
N ASP A 108 -2.16 -4.71 -9.59
CA ASP A 108 -1.27 -5.43 -10.50
C ASP A 108 -0.61 -4.46 -11.50
N LEU A 109 -1.41 -3.59 -12.13
CA LEU A 109 -0.93 -2.61 -13.11
C LEU A 109 0.07 -1.64 -12.52
N GLU A 110 -0.26 -0.98 -11.40
CA GLU A 110 0.63 -0.02 -10.75
C GLU A 110 2.04 -0.54 -10.45
N ARG A 111 2.24 -1.86 -10.48
CA ARG A 111 3.44 -2.56 -10.01
C ARG A 111 4.06 -3.48 -11.07
N GLY A 112 3.42 -3.69 -12.22
CA GLY A 112 3.84 -4.61 -13.28
C GLY A 112 4.77 -4.04 -14.37
N GLY A 113 5.42 -2.89 -14.15
CA GLY A 113 6.25 -2.23 -15.18
C GLY A 113 7.41 -3.08 -15.70
N ILE A 114 7.29 -3.53 -16.95
CA ILE A 114 8.38 -4.06 -17.77
C ILE A 114 9.27 -2.87 -18.15
N VAL A 115 10.46 -2.78 -17.54
CA VAL A 115 11.53 -1.99 -18.14
C VAL A 115 12.11 -2.88 -19.23
N ARG A 116 12.01 -2.46 -20.50
CA ARG A 116 12.87 -3.01 -21.56
C ARG A 116 14.30 -2.86 -21.05
N GLU A 117 14.94 -3.98 -20.77
CA GLU A 117 16.38 -4.04 -20.62
C GLU A 117 16.94 -3.44 -21.91
N LYS A 118 17.51 -2.23 -21.83
CA LYS A 118 18.40 -1.78 -22.90
C LYS A 118 19.58 -2.75 -22.80
N GLY A 119 19.65 -3.67 -23.75
CA GLY A 119 20.77 -4.58 -23.88
C GLY A 119 22.05 -3.76 -24.00
N ASP A 120 22.91 -3.90 -23.00
CA ASP A 120 24.32 -3.65 -23.14
C ASP A 120 24.88 -4.76 -24.04
N LEU A 121 24.95 -4.50 -25.34
CA LEU A 121 25.88 -5.20 -26.20
C LEU A 121 26.44 -4.24 -27.26
N LEU A 122 27.77 -4.17 -27.20
CA LEU A 122 28.74 -3.61 -28.14
C LEU A 122 28.95 -2.11 -28.05
N GLY A 123 30.08 -1.79 -27.42
CA GLY A 123 30.73 -0.50 -27.59
C GLY A 123 31.30 -0.39 -28.99
N GLU A 124 31.31 0.83 -29.48
CA GLU A 124 32.35 1.35 -30.35
C GLU A 124 32.59 2.80 -29.92
N SER A 125 33.86 3.06 -29.62
CA SER A 125 34.49 4.36 -29.56
C SER A 125 34.35 5.07 -30.90
N GLU A 126 34.03 6.36 -30.91
CA GLU A 126 34.70 7.34 -31.77
C GLU A 126 34.36 8.80 -31.40
N ASP A 127 35.29 9.66 -31.79
CA ASP A 127 35.58 11.03 -31.38
C ASP A 127 34.58 12.14 -31.77
N GLY A 128 34.70 13.26 -31.04
CA GLY A 128 34.86 14.58 -31.69
C GLY A 128 33.66 15.52 -31.83
N GLY A 129 33.81 16.76 -31.31
CA GLY A 129 33.35 17.96 -32.02
C GLY A 129 32.21 18.81 -31.43
N SER A 130 32.61 19.89 -30.73
CA SER A 130 32.17 21.31 -30.89
C SER A 130 30.68 21.71 -31.01
N GLY A 131 30.27 22.62 -30.09
CA GLY A 131 29.53 23.85 -30.44
C GLY A 131 28.01 23.88 -30.18
N GLY A 132 27.53 24.97 -29.57
CA GLY A 132 26.14 25.44 -29.78
C GLY A 132 25.35 25.89 -28.56
N ASN A 133 25.04 27.18 -28.53
CA ASN A 133 24.42 27.96 -27.46
C ASN A 133 22.86 28.00 -27.54
N SER A 134 22.20 28.17 -26.38
CA SER A 134 20.92 28.88 -26.11
C SER A 134 19.63 28.58 -26.89
N ARG A 135 18.53 28.27 -26.18
CA ARG A 135 17.35 29.15 -25.97
C ARG A 135 16.18 28.43 -25.28
N GLY A 136 15.49 29.17 -24.41
CA GLY A 136 14.34 28.71 -23.64
C GLY A 136 13.03 28.62 -24.45
N GLY A 137 12.07 27.93 -23.85
CA GLY A 137 10.69 27.82 -24.31
C GLY A 137 9.80 27.37 -23.15
N MET A 138 9.22 28.35 -22.46
CA MET A 138 8.18 28.17 -21.44
C MET A 138 6.81 28.10 -22.13
N HIS A 139 5.84 27.49 -21.43
CA HIS A 139 4.39 27.45 -21.66
C HIS A 139 3.80 26.30 -22.50
N GLY A 140 2.82 25.64 -21.87
CA GLY A 140 1.95 24.65 -22.48
C GLY A 140 1.24 23.77 -21.44
N GLY A 141 0.69 24.36 -20.38
CA GLY A 141 -0.21 23.66 -19.48
C GLY A 141 -1.52 23.36 -20.21
N LEU A 142 -1.77 22.09 -20.50
CA LEU A 142 -3.08 21.62 -20.90
C LEU A 142 -3.33 20.26 -20.26
N VAL A 143 -4.49 20.16 -19.61
CA VAL A 143 -5.05 19.00 -18.92
C VAL A 143 -5.09 17.80 -19.88
N GLY A 144 -4.00 17.05 -19.93
CA GLY A 144 -3.86 15.84 -20.75
C GLY A 144 -4.37 14.65 -19.96
N GLY A 145 -5.52 14.12 -20.38
CA GLY A 145 -6.18 12.96 -19.80
C GLY A 145 -5.24 11.77 -19.60
N LEU A 146 -5.62 10.91 -18.65
CA LEU A 146 -5.01 9.61 -18.34
C LEU A 146 -4.70 8.84 -19.64
N ARG A 147 -3.52 9.04 -20.24
CA ARG A 147 -3.01 8.21 -21.32
C ARG A 147 -2.54 6.89 -20.70
N ILE A 148 -2.83 5.79 -21.37
CA ILE A 148 -2.55 4.39 -20.98
C ILE A 148 -1.05 4.15 -20.65
N GLU A 149 -0.14 5.04 -21.06
CA GLU A 149 1.28 5.05 -20.67
C GLU A 149 1.56 5.25 -19.16
N VAL A 150 0.55 5.60 -18.35
CA VAL A 150 0.70 5.74 -16.89
C VAL A 150 0.49 4.40 -16.14
N LEU A 151 0.23 3.29 -16.83
CA LEU A 151 -0.10 2.00 -16.21
C LEU A 151 1.04 1.26 -15.51
N PHE A 152 2.22 1.86 -15.31
CA PHE A 152 3.39 1.21 -14.74
C PHE A 152 4.16 2.10 -13.76
N VAL A 153 3.45 2.49 -12.70
CA VAL A 153 3.83 3.60 -11.82
C VAL A 153 4.99 3.27 -10.87
N HIS A 154 5.13 2.04 -10.38
CA HIS A 154 6.11 1.76 -9.32
C HIS A 154 7.51 1.40 -9.82
N LYS A 155 8.46 2.29 -9.54
CA LYS A 155 9.91 1.99 -9.50
C LYS A 155 10.29 1.46 -8.10
N TYR A 156 10.14 0.15 -7.88
CA TYR A 156 10.67 -0.50 -6.68
C TYR A 156 12.13 -0.94 -6.88
N SER A 157 12.97 -0.68 -5.88
CA SER A 157 14.38 -1.10 -5.83
C SER A 157 14.67 -1.94 -4.58
N GLY A 158 13.77 -2.87 -4.24
CA GLY A 158 13.84 -3.71 -3.03
C GLY A 158 13.44 -5.17 -3.27
N TYR A 159 13.46 -5.96 -2.18
CA TYR A 159 13.13 -7.39 -2.18
C TYR A 159 12.02 -7.70 -1.18
N MET A 160 11.28 -8.80 -1.44
CA MET A 160 10.36 -9.43 -0.49
C MET A 160 10.82 -10.84 -0.19
N TYR A 161 10.66 -11.28 1.05
CA TYR A 161 10.85 -12.68 1.41
C TYR A 161 9.61 -13.50 1.04
N LEU A 162 9.84 -14.67 0.44
CA LEU A 162 8.75 -15.56 0.01
C LEU A 162 7.83 -15.96 1.18
N ASP A 163 8.41 -16.19 2.36
CA ASP A 163 7.67 -16.54 3.60
C ASP A 163 6.63 -15.48 3.99
N SER A 164 6.86 -14.21 3.63
CA SER A 164 5.89 -13.14 3.82
C SER A 164 4.94 -13.01 2.63
N ALA A 165 5.41 -13.31 1.43
CA ALA A 165 4.63 -13.18 0.21
C ALA A 165 3.46 -14.16 0.16
N ILE A 166 3.69 -15.44 0.44
CA ILE A 166 2.68 -16.50 0.38
C ILE A 166 1.47 -16.21 1.29
N PRO A 167 1.62 -15.94 2.60
CA PRO A 167 0.46 -15.70 3.47
C PRO A 167 -0.30 -14.42 3.12
N ILE A 168 0.38 -13.40 2.58
CA ILE A 168 -0.29 -12.17 2.13
C ILE A 168 -1.08 -12.43 0.84
N ALA A 169 -0.53 -13.17 -0.12
CA ALA A 169 -1.24 -13.54 -1.34
C ALA A 169 -2.49 -14.37 -1.01
N LEU A 170 -2.34 -15.35 -0.12
CA LEU A 170 -3.45 -16.18 0.35
C LEU A 170 -4.52 -15.35 1.08
N SER A 171 -4.12 -14.39 1.92
CA SER A 171 -5.10 -13.55 2.62
C SER A 171 -5.90 -12.65 1.69
N TYR A 172 -5.29 -12.11 0.63
CA TYR A 172 -5.99 -11.37 -0.41
C TYR A 172 -6.94 -12.24 -1.23
N PHE A 173 -6.51 -13.45 -1.59
CA PHE A 173 -7.37 -14.41 -2.28
C PHE A 173 -8.59 -14.79 -1.43
N VAL A 174 -8.34 -15.20 -0.18
CA VAL A 174 -9.40 -15.60 0.75
C VAL A 174 -10.34 -14.43 1.03
N SER A 175 -9.84 -13.20 1.16
CA SER A 175 -10.71 -12.05 1.39
C SER A 175 -11.60 -11.73 0.19
N ALA A 176 -11.05 -11.72 -1.03
CA ALA A 176 -11.83 -11.51 -2.25
C ALA A 176 -12.90 -12.59 -2.46
N ALA A 177 -12.51 -13.87 -2.28
CA ALA A 177 -13.41 -15.00 -2.39
C ALA A 177 -14.51 -14.97 -1.32
N THR A 178 -14.18 -14.63 -0.08
CA THR A 178 -15.17 -14.59 1.01
C THR A 178 -16.11 -13.39 0.89
N MET A 179 -15.65 -12.22 0.38
CA MET A 179 -16.55 -11.09 0.12
C MET A 179 -17.60 -11.44 -0.94
N THR A 180 -17.16 -12.02 -2.05
CA THR A 180 -18.07 -12.42 -3.15
C THR A 180 -18.98 -13.57 -2.72
N TYR A 181 -18.46 -14.58 -2.03
CA TYR A 181 -19.26 -15.69 -1.49
C TYR A 181 -20.26 -15.22 -0.41
N SER A 182 -19.86 -14.32 0.48
CA SER A 182 -20.77 -13.74 1.47
C SER A 182 -21.92 -12.97 0.81
N GLN A 183 -21.68 -12.34 -0.35
CA GLN A 183 -22.71 -11.66 -1.11
C GLN A 183 -23.62 -12.65 -1.84
N HIS A 184 -23.06 -13.71 -2.44
CA HIS A 184 -23.82 -14.81 -3.03
C HIS A 184 -24.82 -15.40 -2.04
N LEU A 185 -24.39 -15.67 -0.81
CA LEU A 185 -25.25 -16.21 0.24
C LEU A 185 -26.44 -15.30 0.59
N THR A 186 -26.30 -13.97 0.49
CA THR A 186 -27.46 -13.09 0.76
C THR A 186 -28.53 -13.23 -0.31
N VAL A 187 -28.13 -13.53 -1.55
CA VAL A 187 -29.01 -13.74 -2.69
C VAL A 187 -29.64 -15.13 -2.65
N THR A 188 -28.86 -16.19 -2.42
CA THR A 188 -29.37 -17.58 -2.42
C THR A 188 -30.33 -17.86 -1.27
N GLU A 189 -30.06 -17.28 -0.10
CA GLU A 189 -30.92 -17.42 1.08
C GLU A 189 -32.12 -16.47 1.06
N GLY A 190 -32.23 -15.60 0.04
CA GLY A 190 -33.33 -14.64 -0.08
C GLY A 190 -33.42 -13.67 1.10
N LEU A 191 -32.27 -13.23 1.63
CA LEU A 191 -32.25 -12.40 2.83
C LEU A 191 -32.93 -11.04 2.58
N PRO A 192 -33.65 -10.51 3.57
CA PRO A 192 -34.27 -9.20 3.43
C PRO A 192 -33.21 -8.13 3.19
N GLN A 193 -33.46 -7.26 2.22
CA GLN A 193 -32.58 -6.13 1.93
C GLN A 193 -32.45 -5.21 3.15
N PRO A 194 -31.29 -4.55 3.34
CA PRO A 194 -31.10 -3.59 4.41
C PRO A 194 -32.13 -2.46 4.29
N GLN A 195 -32.63 -1.97 5.42
CA GLN A 195 -33.62 -0.89 5.46
C GLN A 195 -33.09 0.40 4.81
N ILE A 196 -31.79 0.65 4.94
CA ILE A 196 -31.09 1.77 4.32
C ILE A 196 -30.13 1.21 3.28
N ASP A 197 -30.43 1.45 2.01
CA ASP A 197 -29.56 1.05 0.91
C ASP A 197 -28.40 2.04 0.73
N LEU A 198 -27.17 1.55 0.91
CA LEU A 198 -25.93 2.30 0.76
C LEU A 198 -25.20 1.98 -0.54
N MET A 199 -25.79 1.20 -1.45
CA MET A 199 -25.14 0.73 -2.67
C MET A 199 -24.61 1.89 -3.54
N TYR A 200 -25.47 2.86 -3.91
CA TYR A 200 -25.08 3.98 -4.77
C TYR A 200 -24.09 4.94 -4.10
N PRO A 201 -24.30 5.39 -2.83
CA PRO A 201 -23.27 6.13 -2.11
C PRO A 201 -21.95 5.35 -2.00
N GLY A 202 -22.02 4.02 -1.84
CA GLY A 202 -20.86 3.14 -1.80
C GLY A 202 -20.06 3.15 -3.11
N VAL A 203 -20.73 3.14 -4.26
CA VAL A 203 -20.09 3.30 -5.58
C VAL A 203 -19.34 4.64 -5.67
N ALA A 204 -19.97 5.74 -5.25
CA ALA A 204 -19.32 7.05 -5.28
C ALA A 204 -18.07 7.08 -4.37
N VAL A 205 -18.18 6.55 -3.15
CA VAL A 205 -17.06 6.46 -2.19
C VAL A 205 -15.94 5.56 -2.74
N PHE A 206 -16.28 4.44 -3.38
CA PHE A 206 -15.32 3.54 -4.03
C PHE A 206 -14.55 4.26 -5.15
N LEU A 207 -15.25 5.01 -6.02
CA LEU A 207 -14.63 5.76 -7.11
C LEU A 207 -13.68 6.86 -6.60
N ILE A 208 -14.09 7.59 -5.57
CA ILE A 208 -13.23 8.58 -4.90
C ILE A 208 -11.98 7.90 -4.33
N GLY A 209 -12.15 6.75 -3.67
CA GLY A 209 -11.07 5.95 -3.11
C GLY A 209 -10.07 5.46 -4.17
N ILE A 210 -10.54 4.83 -5.24
CA ILE A 210 -9.67 4.25 -6.27
C ILE A 210 -8.91 5.32 -7.07
N ILE A 211 -9.58 6.41 -7.44
CA ILE A 211 -8.96 7.53 -8.16
C ILE A 211 -7.95 8.25 -7.26
N GLY A 212 -8.34 8.57 -6.02
CA GLY A 212 -7.46 9.22 -5.06
C GLY A 212 -6.22 8.38 -4.73
N ASN A 213 -6.38 7.06 -4.59
CA ASN A 213 -5.26 6.15 -4.35
C ASN A 213 -4.30 6.09 -5.55
N LEU A 214 -4.83 5.98 -6.78
CA LEU A 214 -4.04 6.01 -8.01
C LEU A 214 -3.28 7.33 -8.18
N TYR A 215 -3.94 8.47 -7.96
CA TYR A 215 -3.34 9.79 -8.08
C TYR A 215 -2.14 9.97 -7.14
N HIS A 216 -2.26 9.53 -5.88
CA HIS A 216 -1.16 9.66 -4.91
C HIS A 216 -0.03 8.66 -5.17
N HIS A 217 -0.31 7.46 -5.71
CA HIS A 217 0.75 6.57 -6.19
C HIS A 217 1.48 7.15 -7.40
N TYR A 218 0.76 7.79 -8.32
CA TYR A 218 1.37 8.50 -9.44
C TYR A 218 2.30 9.61 -8.96
N LEU A 219 1.89 10.44 -7.99
CA LEU A 219 2.78 11.44 -7.39
C LEU A 219 4.03 10.80 -6.76
N LEU A 220 3.87 9.69 -6.03
CA LEU A 220 5.00 8.98 -5.41
C LEU A 220 6.00 8.42 -6.45
N SER A 221 5.54 8.03 -7.64
CA SER A 221 6.44 7.55 -8.69
C SER A 221 7.37 8.62 -9.24
N LYS A 222 6.90 9.87 -9.31
CA LYS A 222 7.68 11.00 -9.81
C LYS A 222 8.85 11.37 -8.91
N LEU A 223 8.81 10.96 -7.64
CA LEU A 223 9.86 11.25 -6.67
C LEU A 223 11.10 10.37 -6.86
N ARG A 224 11.03 9.31 -7.66
CA ARG A 224 12.16 8.39 -7.89
C ARG A 224 12.70 8.51 -9.31
N GLY A 225 13.92 9.03 -9.43
CA GLY A 225 14.73 8.90 -10.65
C GLY A 225 15.00 7.43 -10.99
N VAL A 226 15.41 7.15 -12.22
CA VAL A 226 15.86 5.79 -12.59
C VAL A 226 17.13 5.48 -11.78
N GLY A 227 17.12 4.39 -11.00
CA GLY A 227 18.27 3.98 -10.19
C GLY A 227 18.45 4.69 -8.83
N GLU A 228 17.72 5.78 -8.57
CA GLU A 228 17.81 6.51 -7.30
C GLU A 228 17.15 5.73 -6.15
N LYS A 229 17.91 5.48 -5.08
CA LYS A 229 17.42 4.85 -3.84
C LYS A 229 17.18 5.85 -2.71
N GLU A 230 17.49 7.12 -2.92
CA GLU A 230 17.37 8.17 -1.91
C GLU A 230 15.90 8.51 -1.62
N TYR A 231 15.58 8.70 -0.35
CA TYR A 231 14.22 9.02 0.07
C TYR A 231 13.96 10.53 -0.05
N LYS A 232 13.02 10.91 -0.91
CA LYS A 232 12.54 12.29 -1.05
C LYS A 232 11.19 12.47 -0.34
N ILE A 233 11.01 13.59 0.35
CA ILE A 233 9.75 13.93 1.01
C ILE A 233 8.70 14.26 -0.08
N PRO A 234 7.55 13.56 -0.12
CA PRO A 234 6.52 13.80 -1.11
C PRO A 234 5.87 15.17 -0.92
N LYS A 235 5.65 15.90 -2.03
CA LYS A 235 4.92 17.18 -2.07
C LYS A 235 3.80 17.10 -3.13
N GLY A 236 2.75 17.89 -2.94
CA GLY A 236 1.57 17.93 -3.83
C GLY A 236 0.41 17.06 -3.37
N GLY A 237 -0.79 17.26 -3.94
CA GLY A 237 -2.00 16.54 -3.52
C GLY A 237 -2.31 16.71 -2.02
N LEU A 238 -2.78 15.64 -1.38
CA LEU A 238 -3.07 15.62 0.07
C LEU A 238 -1.84 15.41 0.97
N PHE A 239 -0.61 15.35 0.41
CA PHE A 239 0.61 15.18 1.22
C PHE A 239 0.88 16.35 2.18
N GLY A 240 0.22 17.50 1.99
CA GLY A 240 0.25 18.63 2.93
C GLY A 240 -0.67 18.46 4.15
N LEU A 241 -1.67 17.59 4.08
CA LEU A 241 -2.65 17.36 5.16
C LEU A 241 -2.39 16.03 5.89
N VAL A 242 -2.04 14.99 5.14
CA VAL A 242 -1.81 13.64 5.68
C VAL A 242 -0.51 13.08 5.13
N ILE A 243 0.20 12.30 5.96
CA ILE A 243 1.53 11.76 5.61
C ILE A 243 1.43 10.68 4.52
N CYS A 244 0.39 9.84 4.62
CA CYS A 244 0.14 8.74 3.68
C CYS A 244 -1.27 8.85 3.07
N PRO A 245 -1.52 9.81 2.16
CA PRO A 245 -2.82 9.97 1.51
C PRO A 245 -3.23 8.73 0.71
N HIS A 246 -2.27 8.01 0.13
CA HIS A 246 -2.54 6.73 -0.52
C HIS A 246 -3.19 5.71 0.43
N TYR A 247 -2.73 5.58 1.67
CA TYR A 247 -3.40 4.70 2.65
C TYR A 247 -4.79 5.21 3.04
N LEU A 248 -4.97 6.53 3.16
CA LEU A 248 -6.29 7.12 3.42
C LEU A 248 -7.29 6.75 2.32
N PHE A 249 -6.93 6.97 1.05
CA PHE A 249 -7.81 6.63 -0.08
C PHE A 249 -8.00 5.12 -0.26
N GLU A 250 -7.05 4.30 0.17
CA GLU A 250 -7.22 2.84 0.21
C GLU A 250 -8.27 2.43 1.25
N ILE A 251 -8.24 3.03 2.45
CA ILE A 251 -9.28 2.85 3.47
C ILE A 251 -10.64 3.31 2.94
N THR A 252 -10.72 4.52 2.37
CA THR A 252 -11.96 5.06 1.78
C THR A 252 -12.53 4.11 0.72
N MET A 253 -11.68 3.51 -0.12
CA MET A 253 -12.10 2.54 -1.12
C MET A 253 -12.77 1.31 -0.50
N PHE A 254 -12.18 0.73 0.55
CA PHE A 254 -12.76 -0.42 1.25
C PHE A 254 -14.08 -0.09 1.97
N TYR A 255 -14.22 1.12 2.51
CA TYR A 255 -15.52 1.60 3.00
C TYR A 255 -16.56 1.68 1.87
N GLY A 256 -16.17 2.13 0.68
CA GLY A 256 -17.03 2.08 -0.51
C GLY A 256 -17.47 0.65 -0.85
N ILE A 257 -16.54 -0.32 -0.86
CA ILE A 257 -16.85 -1.73 -1.09
C ILE A 257 -17.80 -2.27 -0.01
N SER A 258 -17.56 -1.94 1.26
CA SER A 258 -18.43 -2.35 2.37
C SER A 258 -19.84 -1.75 2.28
N MET A 259 -19.98 -0.54 1.73
CA MET A 259 -21.28 0.09 1.48
C MET A 259 -21.98 -0.51 0.26
N ILE A 260 -21.25 -1.02 -0.74
CA ILE A 260 -21.83 -1.73 -1.88
C ILE A 260 -22.37 -3.09 -1.43
N SER A 261 -21.60 -3.90 -0.70
CA SER A 261 -22.05 -5.24 -0.28
C SER A 261 -23.01 -5.20 0.91
N GLN A 262 -22.81 -4.28 1.87
CA GLN A 262 -23.56 -4.22 3.13
C GLN A 262 -23.56 -5.56 3.89
N THR A 263 -22.49 -6.35 3.78
CA THR A 263 -22.32 -7.61 4.51
C THR A 263 -21.48 -7.44 5.78
N VAL A 264 -21.70 -8.29 6.79
CA VAL A 264 -20.91 -8.27 8.02
C VAL A 264 -19.43 -8.55 7.73
N TYR A 265 -19.14 -9.49 6.81
CA TYR A 265 -17.77 -9.81 6.42
C TYR A 265 -17.03 -8.61 5.84
N SER A 266 -17.67 -7.86 4.91
CA SER A 266 -17.03 -6.69 4.29
C SER A 266 -16.75 -5.58 5.29
N LEU A 267 -17.65 -5.38 6.26
CA LEU A 267 -17.46 -4.40 7.32
C LEU A 267 -16.30 -4.79 8.25
N CYS A 268 -16.26 -6.05 8.71
CA CYS A 268 -15.16 -6.58 9.53
C CYS A 268 -13.80 -6.45 8.82
N PHE A 269 -13.75 -6.79 7.52
CA PHE A 269 -12.53 -6.64 6.72
C PHE A 269 -12.11 -5.17 6.58
N THR A 270 -13.05 -4.27 6.36
CA THR A 270 -12.78 -2.82 6.22
C THR A 270 -12.25 -2.22 7.53
N ILE A 271 -12.85 -2.57 8.66
CA ILE A 271 -12.40 -2.13 9.99
C ILE A 271 -11.00 -2.69 10.27
N GLY A 272 -10.77 -3.98 10.04
CA GLY A 272 -9.46 -4.61 10.20
C GLY A 272 -8.39 -3.93 9.33
N THR A 273 -8.70 -3.69 8.07
CA THR A 273 -7.81 -3.01 7.12
C THR A 273 -7.49 -1.58 7.56
N THR A 274 -8.48 -0.88 8.14
CA THR A 274 -8.28 0.45 8.72
C THR A 274 -7.25 0.40 9.84
N PHE A 275 -7.39 -0.50 10.81
CA PHE A 275 -6.41 -0.67 11.89
C PHE A 275 -5.01 -0.99 11.35
N TYR A 276 -4.92 -1.91 10.38
CA TYR A 276 -3.65 -2.27 9.77
C TYR A 276 -2.97 -1.07 9.09
N LEU A 277 -3.69 -0.36 8.20
CA LEU A 277 -3.15 0.75 7.43
C LEU A 277 -2.87 1.99 8.28
N VAL A 278 -3.67 2.25 9.33
CA VAL A 278 -3.38 3.29 10.32
C VAL A 278 -2.10 2.96 11.09
N GLY A 279 -1.92 1.71 11.52
CA GLY A 279 -0.68 1.25 12.15
C GLY A 279 0.54 1.43 11.25
N ARG A 280 0.41 1.08 9.96
CA ARG A 280 1.44 1.32 8.93
C ARG A 280 1.72 2.80 8.69
N SER A 281 0.69 3.64 8.70
CA SER A 281 0.81 5.10 8.58
C SER A 281 1.58 5.68 9.77
N TYR A 282 1.26 5.25 10.98
CA TYR A 282 1.96 5.65 12.21
C TYR A 282 3.43 5.24 12.19
N ALA A 283 3.73 3.99 11.82
CA ALA A 283 5.10 3.50 11.65
C ALA A 283 5.89 4.34 10.61
N THR A 284 5.23 4.68 9.50
CA THR A 284 5.83 5.51 8.44
C THR A 284 6.10 6.93 8.94
N ARG A 285 5.17 7.55 9.67
CA ARG A 285 5.36 8.86 10.31
C ARG A 285 6.57 8.84 11.23
N LYS A 286 6.66 7.84 12.13
CA LYS A 286 7.78 7.70 13.06
C LYS A 286 9.10 7.56 12.31
N TRP A 287 9.15 6.75 11.26
CA TRP A 287 10.34 6.58 10.42
C TRP A 287 10.75 7.89 9.71
N CYS A 288 9.81 8.60 9.09
CA CYS A 288 10.09 9.88 8.42
C CYS A 288 10.55 10.95 9.41
N TYR A 289 9.93 11.03 10.59
CA TYR A 289 10.25 12.03 11.60
C TYR A 289 11.63 11.77 12.22
N VAL A 290 11.95 10.52 12.53
CA VAL A 290 13.28 10.12 13.02
C VAL A 290 14.36 10.39 11.96
N GLY A 291 14.11 10.07 10.69
CA GLY A 291 15.04 10.38 9.60
C GLY A 291 15.26 11.89 9.41
N TYR A 292 14.19 12.68 9.50
CA TYR A 292 14.27 14.14 9.41
C TYR A 292 15.07 14.75 10.55
N ILE A 293 14.83 14.31 11.79
CA ILE A 293 15.60 14.76 12.97
C ILE A 293 17.07 14.36 12.83
N ALA A 294 17.36 13.13 12.41
CA ALA A 294 18.73 12.67 12.22
C ALA A 294 19.49 13.51 11.18
N ASN A 295 18.86 13.80 10.03
CA ASN A 295 19.45 14.67 9.00
C ASN A 295 19.64 16.11 9.48
N THR A 296 18.66 16.65 10.22
CA THR A 296 18.76 18.02 10.76
C THR A 296 19.87 18.13 11.80
N LEU A 297 19.99 17.14 12.69
CA LEU A 297 21.05 17.08 13.70
C LEU A 297 22.42 16.86 13.06
N PHE A 298 22.52 16.04 12.01
CA PHE A 298 23.76 15.85 11.26
C PHE A 298 24.21 17.16 10.58
N SER A 299 23.27 17.86 9.91
CA SER A 299 23.56 19.17 9.30
C SER A 299 23.93 20.24 10.34
N ALA A 300 23.33 20.20 11.54
CA ALA A 300 23.66 21.11 12.63
C ALA A 300 25.02 20.77 13.28
N ALA A 301 25.36 19.48 13.40
CA ALA A 301 26.66 19.03 13.89
C ALA A 301 27.79 19.42 12.93
N PHE A 302 27.53 19.42 11.62
CA PHE A 302 28.49 19.84 10.59
C PHE A 302 28.75 21.37 10.60
N TRP A 303 27.89 22.15 11.26
CA TRP A 303 27.98 23.62 11.33
C TRP A 303 28.32 24.17 12.71
N SER A 304 28.59 23.31 13.70
CA SER A 304 28.90 23.71 15.06
C SER A 304 30.36 23.41 15.42
N SER A 305 31.05 24.41 15.98
CA SER A 305 32.41 24.29 16.53
C SER A 305 32.56 23.08 17.47
N ALA A 306 33.79 22.59 17.70
CA ALA A 306 34.12 21.29 18.33
C ALA A 306 33.34 20.93 19.63
N HIS A 307 32.86 21.91 20.40
CA HIS A 307 32.00 21.69 21.58
C HIS A 307 30.54 21.29 21.24
N GLY A 308 30.00 21.70 20.10
CA GLY A 308 28.68 21.32 19.61
C GLY A 308 28.62 19.88 19.09
N LEU A 309 29.74 19.37 18.58
CA LEU A 309 29.90 17.97 18.18
C LEU A 309 29.72 17.02 19.37
N ILE A 310 30.28 17.31 20.54
CA ILE A 310 30.16 16.46 21.74
C ILE A 310 28.70 16.39 22.23
N LYS A 311 27.99 17.53 22.27
CA LYS A 311 26.56 17.55 22.63
C LYS A 311 25.71 16.84 21.58
N CYS A 312 26.02 16.99 20.29
CA CYS A 312 25.36 16.23 19.22
C CYS A 312 25.62 14.74 19.32
N VAL A 313 26.86 14.30 19.60
CA VAL A 313 27.22 12.88 19.78
C VAL A 313 26.52 12.28 21.00
N LEU A 314 26.43 13.01 22.12
CA LEU A 314 25.67 12.58 23.30
C LEU A 314 24.17 12.52 23.04
N LEU A 315 23.60 13.49 22.30
CA LEU A 315 22.20 13.48 21.90
C LEU A 315 21.91 12.37 20.88
N ILE A 316 22.81 12.11 19.94
CA ILE A 316 22.76 10.99 18.99
C ILE A 316 22.89 9.66 19.74
N ARG A 317 23.71 9.57 20.79
CA ARG A 317 23.78 8.39 21.68
C ARG A 317 22.47 8.19 22.46
N HIS A 318 21.87 9.27 22.96
CA HIS A 318 20.58 9.22 23.64
C HIS A 318 19.44 8.84 22.67
N LEU A 319 19.46 9.36 21.44
CA LEU A 319 18.55 9.01 20.35
C LEU A 319 18.83 7.60 19.80
N LYS A 320 20.08 7.10 19.80
CA LYS A 320 20.45 5.71 19.50
C LYS A 320 19.81 4.75 20.52
N GLY A 321 19.62 5.18 21.77
CA GLY A 321 18.84 4.44 22.78
C GLY A 321 17.33 4.37 22.48
N LEU A 322 16.81 5.34 21.72
CA LEU A 322 15.40 5.41 21.28
C LEU A 322 15.16 4.86 19.87
N LEU A 323 16.24 4.61 19.11
CA LEU A 323 16.22 4.04 17.76
C LEU A 323 16.02 2.53 17.83
N PRO A 324 15.08 1.95 17.07
CA PRO A 324 15.02 0.50 16.90
C PRO A 324 16.32 0.03 16.22
N LYS A 325 17.01 -0.93 16.84
CA LYS A 325 18.35 -1.45 16.49
C LYS A 325 18.55 -1.97 15.04
N ASN A 326 17.54 -1.89 14.16
CA ASN A 326 17.50 -2.56 12.86
C ASN A 326 17.37 -1.62 11.62
N ILE A 327 17.59 -0.31 11.76
CA ILE A 327 17.54 0.61 10.60
C ILE A 327 18.93 0.76 9.97
N LYS A 328 19.34 -0.21 9.14
CA LYS A 328 20.60 -0.15 8.37
C LYS A 328 20.68 1.01 7.36
N GLY A 329 19.56 1.65 7.03
CA GLY A 329 19.56 2.86 6.20
C GLY A 329 20.19 4.09 6.88
N LEU A 330 20.22 4.09 8.21
CA LEU A 330 20.94 5.08 9.01
C LEU A 330 22.38 4.64 9.32
N GLN A 331 22.69 3.34 9.23
CA GLN A 331 24.06 2.84 9.42
C GLN A 331 25.04 3.46 8.42
N LYS A 332 24.58 3.72 7.18
CA LYS A 332 25.37 4.41 6.15
C LYS A 332 25.76 5.86 6.53
N TYR A 333 25.11 6.45 7.54
CA TYR A 333 25.43 7.76 8.11
C TYR A 333 26.10 7.65 9.49
N VAL A 334 26.21 6.43 10.04
CA VAL A 334 26.86 6.13 11.32
C VAL A 334 28.27 5.56 11.11
N ASP A 335 28.53 4.90 9.98
CA ASP A 335 29.84 4.33 9.66
C ASP A 335 30.81 5.35 9.02
N ILE A 336 30.72 6.65 9.39
CA ILE A 336 31.75 7.67 9.09
C ILE A 336 32.74 7.81 10.27
N GLU A 337 32.53 7.09 11.37
CA GLU A 337 33.54 6.88 12.41
C GLU A 337 34.04 5.43 12.34
N GLU A 338 35.02 5.18 11.47
CA GLU A 338 36.25 4.47 11.83
C GLU A 338 37.44 5.14 11.12
#